data_AF-A0A359EYU5-F1
#
_entry.id   AF-A0A359EYU5-F1
#
_cell.length_a   1.000
_cell.length_b   1.000
_cell.length_c   1.000
_cell.angle_alpha   90.00
_cell.angle_beta   90.00
_cell.angle_gamma   90.00
#
_symmetry.space_group_name_H-M   'P 1'
#
loop_
_entity.id
_entity.type
_entity.pdbx_description
1 polymer ?
#
loop_
_entity_poly.entity_id
_entity_poly.type
_entity_poly.pdbx_seq_one_letter_code
_entity_poly.pdbx_strand_id
1 'polypeptide(L)'
;VQADTGIGNLKERVDTQIVIPNDRLLAVANDKTSMLNAFKMADEVLLQGVQGITDLITTPGLINTDFADVKMIMHDAGTALLGVGVASGEGRAANAARQA
;
A
#
# COMPACT_ATOMS: atom_id res chain seq x y z
N VAL A 1 16.80 -9.39 10.56
CA VAL A 1 16.50 -10.37 11.65
C VAL A 1 15.47 -9.85 12.65
N GLN A 2 15.69 -8.71 13.33
CA GLN A 2 14.67 -8.20 14.28
C GLN A 2 13.33 -7.84 13.61
N ALA A 3 13.37 -7.27 12.40
CA ALA A 3 12.17 -6.94 11.63
C ALA A 3 11.35 -8.18 11.28
N ASP A 4 11.98 -9.27 10.82
CA ASP A 4 11.28 -10.51 10.42
C ASP A 4 10.58 -11.18 11.61
N THR A 5 11.23 -11.19 12.78
CA THR A 5 10.63 -11.68 14.02
C THR A 5 9.46 -10.79 14.47
N GLY A 6 9.61 -9.46 14.36
CA GLY A 6 8.53 -8.52 14.64
C GLY A 6 7.33 -8.70 13.71
N ILE A 7 7.59 -8.89 12.40
CA ILE A 7 6.58 -9.15 11.38
C ILE A 7 5.83 -10.45 11.71
N GLY A 8 6.54 -11.53 12.05
CA GLY A 8 5.93 -12.80 12.46
C GLY A 8 5.02 -12.66 13.68
N ASN A 9 5.49 -11.98 14.73
CA ASN A 9 4.71 -11.76 15.95
C ASN A 9 3.47 -10.87 15.74
N LEU A 10 3.54 -9.92 14.80
CA LEU A 10 2.43 -9.03 14.49
C LEU A 10 1.34 -9.77 13.71
N LYS A 11 1.74 -10.67 12.81
CA LYS A 11 0.82 -11.49 11.99
C LYS A 11 -0.17 -12.29 12.83
N GLU A 12 0.24 -12.78 13.99
CA GLU A 12 -0.64 -13.54 14.90
C GLU A 12 -1.67 -12.68 15.65
N ARG A 13 -1.54 -11.35 15.60
CA ARG A 13 -2.38 -10.41 16.36
C ARG A 13 -3.22 -9.47 15.48
N VAL A 14 -3.10 -9.54 14.16
CA VAL A 14 -3.79 -8.63 13.22
C VAL A 14 -4.53 -9.42 12.15
N ASP A 15 -5.69 -8.93 11.70
CA ASP A 15 -6.45 -9.53 10.60
C ASP A 15 -5.72 -9.45 9.25
N THR A 16 -5.03 -8.33 9.01
CA THR A 16 -4.22 -8.09 7.81
C THR A 16 -2.91 -7.41 8.21
N GLN A 17 -1.80 -7.93 7.69
CA GLN A 17 -0.49 -7.33 7.79
C GLN A 17 -0.01 -6.84 6.43
N ILE A 18 0.23 -5.55 6.30
CA ILE A 18 0.81 -4.94 5.11
C ILE A 18 2.30 -4.71 5.37
N VAL A 19 3.16 -5.32 4.55
CA VAL A 19 4.61 -5.16 4.64
C VAL A 19 5.10 -4.36 3.44
N ILE A 20 5.72 -3.20 3.69
CA ILE A 20 6.26 -2.34 2.65
C ILE A 20 7.79 -2.47 2.64
N PRO A 21 8.38 -3.08 1.61
CA PRO A 21 9.83 -3.25 1.52
C PRO A 21 10.49 -1.94 1.10
N ASN A 22 11.25 -1.32 2.01
CA ASN A 22 11.99 -0.08 1.73
C ASN A 22 13.03 -0.23 0.61
N ASP A 23 13.52 -1.45 0.36
CA ASP A 23 14.47 -1.75 -0.71
C ASP A 23 13.90 -1.41 -2.10
N ARG A 24 12.58 -1.54 -2.30
CA ARG A 24 11.93 -1.16 -3.56
C ARG A 24 11.86 0.35 -3.74
N LEU A 25 11.77 1.11 -2.66
CA LEU A 25 11.76 2.58 -2.71
C LEU A 25 13.13 3.13 -3.08
N LEU A 26 14.20 2.49 -2.61
CA LEU A 26 15.57 2.85 -2.98
C LEU A 26 15.85 2.62 -4.48
N ALA A 27 15.19 1.65 -5.11
CA ALA A 27 15.31 1.43 -6.56
C ALA A 27 14.62 2.53 -7.40
N VAL A 28 13.62 3.20 -6.84
CA VAL A 28 12.92 4.34 -7.48
C VAL A 28 13.57 5.68 -7.09
N ALA A 29 14.25 5.73 -5.94
CA ALA A 29 15.01 6.89 -5.50
C ALA A 29 16.31 7.02 -6.31
N ASN A 30 16.45 8.11 -7.07
CA ASN A 30 17.68 8.42 -7.80
C ASN A 30 18.90 8.56 -6.86
N ASP A 31 20.13 8.33 -7.33
CA ASP A 31 21.39 8.47 -6.55
C ASP A 31 21.61 9.84 -5.87
N LYS A 32 20.82 10.86 -6.24
CA LYS A 32 20.84 12.20 -5.62
C LYS A 32 19.90 12.35 -4.42
N THR A 33 19.14 11.30 -4.10
CA THR A 33 18.10 11.35 -3.06
C THR A 33 18.75 11.20 -1.70
N SER A 34 18.67 12.25 -0.87
CA SER A 34 19.11 12.16 0.53
C SER A 34 18.34 11.07 1.26
N MET A 35 18.96 10.43 2.25
CA MET A 35 18.32 9.45 3.13
C MET A 35 16.99 9.97 3.70
N LEU A 36 16.92 11.26 4.04
CA LEU A 36 15.71 11.94 4.50
C LEU A 36 14.57 11.92 3.47
N ASN A 37 14.89 12.08 2.18
CA ASN A 37 13.90 12.04 1.10
C ASN A 37 13.45 10.60 0.81
N ALA A 38 14.34 9.61 0.95
CA ALA A 38 13.97 8.21 0.81
C ALA A 38 12.97 7.77 1.89
N PHE A 39 13.16 8.20 3.15
CA PHE A 39 12.18 7.98 4.21
C PHE A 39 10.85 8.68 3.94
N LYS A 40 10.86 9.92 3.44
CA LYS A 40 9.63 10.60 3.03
C LYS A 40 8.87 9.86 1.94
N MET A 41 9.57 9.27 0.98
CA MET A 41 8.93 8.43 -0.05
C MET A 41 8.29 7.19 0.57
N ALA A 42 8.92 6.58 1.58
CA ALA A 42 8.33 5.46 2.31
C ALA A 42 7.05 5.87 3.04
N ASP A 43 7.09 7.02 3.73
CA ASP A 43 5.92 7.58 4.41
C ASP A 43 4.79 7.90 3.43
N GLU A 44 5.12 8.37 2.23
CA GLU A 44 4.13 8.66 1.19
C GLU A 44 3.46 7.39 0.66
N VAL A 45 4.21 6.30 0.47
CA VAL A 45 3.62 5.00 0.08
C VAL A 45 2.76 4.41 1.21
N LEU A 46 3.19 4.55 2.47
CA LEU A 46 2.36 4.17 3.63
C LEU A 46 1.06 4.98 3.65
N LEU A 47 1.15 6.30 3.45
CA LEU A 47 -0.01 7.18 3.40
C LEU A 47 -0.97 6.78 2.29
N GLN A 48 -0.47 6.52 1.08
CA GLN A 48 -1.29 6.09 -0.05
C GLN A 48 -1.98 4.75 0.19
N GLY A 49 -1.31 3.80 0.86
CA GLY A 49 -1.92 2.53 1.22
C GLY A 49 -3.06 2.67 2.23
N VAL A 50 -2.85 3.44 3.30
CA VAL A 50 -3.89 3.68 4.31
C VAL A 50 -5.03 4.51 3.73
N GLN A 51 -4.70 5.53 2.93
CA GLN A 51 -5.68 6.39 2.29
C GLN A 51 -6.54 5.62 1.29
N GLY A 52 -5.97 4.71 0.48
CA GLY A 52 -6.75 3.89 -0.45
C GLY A 52 -7.84 3.06 0.25
N ILE A 53 -7.51 2.44 1.38
CA ILE A 53 -8.48 1.68 2.20
C ILE A 53 -9.48 2.63 2.85
N THR A 54 -9.01 3.75 3.39
CA THR A 54 -9.86 4.69 4.14
C THR A 54 -10.83 5.43 3.21
N ASP A 55 -10.41 5.81 2.01
CA ASP A 55 -11.22 6.53 1.03
C ASP A 55 -12.31 5.62 0.46
N LEU A 56 -12.04 4.31 0.29
CA LEU A 56 -13.06 3.31 -0.07
C LEU A 56 -14.18 3.22 0.97
N ILE A 57 -13.86 3.43 2.25
CA ILE A 57 -14.82 3.33 3.36
C ILE A 57 -15.54 4.67 3.60
N THR A 58 -14.81 5.78 3.50
CA THR A 58 -15.29 7.11 3.94
C THR A 58 -15.86 7.95 2.83
N THR A 59 -15.43 7.76 1.58
CA THR A 59 -15.88 8.56 0.44
C THR A 59 -16.76 7.70 -0.46
N PRO A 60 -18.10 7.80 -0.36
CA PRO A 60 -18.99 7.03 -1.22
C PRO A 60 -18.79 7.45 -2.68
N GLY A 61 -18.15 6.57 -3.45
CA GLY A 61 -18.03 6.71 -4.91
C GLY A 61 -19.31 6.27 -5.63
N LEU A 62 -19.35 6.51 -6.95
CA LEU A 62 -20.42 6.01 -7.84
C LEU A 62 -20.51 4.46 -7.85
N ILE A 63 -19.40 3.79 -7.55
CA ILE A 63 -19.32 2.35 -7.30
C ILE A 63 -19.00 2.20 -5.82
N ASN A 64 -20.04 2.01 -5.00
CA ASN A 64 -19.89 1.77 -3.58
C ASN A 64 -19.52 0.30 -3.38
N THR A 65 -18.28 0.03 -2.98
CA THR A 65 -17.94 -1.27 -2.36
C THR A 65 -18.34 -1.15 -0.91
N ASP A 66 -19.14 -2.09 -0.41
CA ASP A 66 -19.62 -1.97 0.95
C ASP A 66 -18.47 -2.26 1.95
N PHE A 67 -18.56 -1.69 3.15
CA PHE A 67 -17.57 -1.92 4.20
C PHE A 67 -17.48 -3.41 4.58
N ALA A 68 -18.52 -4.20 4.31
CA ALA A 68 -18.54 -5.63 4.60
C ALA A 68 -17.65 -6.41 3.63
N ASP A 69 -17.62 -6.05 2.35
CA ASP A 69 -16.76 -6.63 1.30
C ASP A 69 -15.29 -6.36 1.61
N VAL A 70 -14.94 -5.11 1.96
CA VAL A 70 -13.57 -4.75 2.36
C VAL A 70 -13.18 -5.50 3.63
N LYS A 71 -14.06 -5.51 4.65
CA LYS A 71 -13.79 -6.23 5.89
C LYS A 71 -13.66 -7.73 5.67
N MET A 72 -14.43 -8.33 4.76
CA MET A 72 -14.39 -9.75 4.44
C MET A 72 -13.10 -10.14 3.70
N ILE A 73 -12.62 -9.30 2.78
CA ILE A 73 -11.34 -9.52 2.07
C ILE A 73 -10.15 -9.32 3.03
N MET A 74 -10.25 -8.37 3.97
CA MET A 74 -9.20 -8.09 4.95
C MET A 74 -9.23 -9.00 6.19
N HIS A 75 -10.31 -9.76 6.40
CA HIS A 75 -10.38 -10.72 7.50
C HIS A 75 -9.58 -11.96 7.13
N ASP A 76 -8.57 -12.28 7.92
CA ASP A 76 -7.70 -13.45 7.74
C ASP A 76 -6.86 -13.45 6.44
N ALA A 77 -6.65 -12.26 5.85
CA ALA A 77 -5.83 -12.10 4.64
C ALA A 77 -4.34 -12.43 4.89
N GLY A 78 -3.90 -12.40 6.14
CA GLY A 78 -2.52 -12.67 6.52
C GLY A 78 -1.58 -11.59 5.99
N THR A 79 -0.72 -11.92 5.03
CA THR A 79 0.28 -10.98 4.49
C THR A 79 -0.21 -10.41 3.16
N ALA A 80 -0.42 -9.09 3.12
CA ALA A 80 -0.86 -8.36 1.94
C ALA A 80 0.26 -7.50 1.35
N LEU A 81 0.24 -7.34 0.03
CA LEU A 81 1.10 -6.45 -0.73
C LEU A 81 0.26 -5.32 -1.33
N LEU A 82 0.79 -4.10 -1.24
CA LEU A 82 0.16 -2.91 -1.80
C LEU A 82 0.89 -2.48 -3.06
N GLY A 83 0.17 -2.40 -4.17
CA GLY A 83 0.63 -1.85 -5.44
C GLY A 83 -0.03 -0.50 -5.70
N VAL A 84 0.75 0.53 -6.01
CA VAL A 84 0.23 1.85 -6.38
C VAL A 84 0.73 2.21 -7.77
N GLY A 85 -0.19 2.47 -8.69
CA GLY A 85 0.10 2.87 -10.06
C GLY A 85 -0.50 4.23 -10.39
N VAL A 86 0.27 5.11 -11.02
CA VAL A 86 -0.17 6.46 -11.40
C VAL A 86 0.08 6.66 -12.88
N ALA A 87 -0.98 6.91 -13.65
CA ALA A 87 -0.88 7.19 -15.07
C ALA A 87 -1.76 8.37 -15.49
N SER A 88 -1.30 9.09 -16.51
CA SER A 88 -1.99 10.24 -17.11
C SER A 88 -2.14 10.06 -18.62
N GLY A 89 -3.04 10.84 -19.24
CA GLY A 89 -3.28 10.79 -20.69
C GLY A 89 -4.28 9.72 -21.15
N GLU A 90 -4.22 9.40 -22.44
CA GLU A 90 -5.07 8.39 -23.08
C GLU A 90 -4.70 6.98 -22.58
N GLY A 91 -5.69 6.16 -22.22
CA GLY A 91 -5.44 4.83 -21.64
C GLY A 91 -4.95 4.83 -20.19
N ARG A 92 -5.06 5.95 -19.46
CA ARG A 92 -4.62 6.10 -18.06
C ARG A 92 -5.08 4.96 -17.12
N ALA A 93 -6.30 4.47 -17.26
CA ALA A 93 -6.83 3.43 -16.38
C ALA A 93 -6.04 2.11 -16.52
N ALA A 94 -5.80 1.67 -17.75
CA ALA A 94 -5.06 0.45 -18.03
C ALA A 94 -3.57 0.59 -17.68
N ASN A 95 -2.98 1.76 -17.92
CA ASN A 95 -1.58 2.01 -17.59
C ASN A 95 -1.34 2.07 -16.08
N ALA A 96 -2.24 2.71 -15.32
CA ALA A 96 -2.17 2.73 -13.86
C ALA A 96 -2.30 1.32 -13.28
N ALA A 97 -3.26 0.52 -13.78
CA ALA A 97 -3.46 -0.86 -13.33
C ALA A 97 -2.27 -1.79 -13.65
N ARG A 98 -1.46 -1.50 -14.69
CA ARG A 98 -0.23 -2.26 -14.96
C ARG A 98 0.96 -1.85 -14.09
N GLN A 99 0.94 -0.65 -13.53
CA GLN A 99 1.99 -0.14 -12.67
C GLN A 99 1.78 -0.51 -11.20
N ALA A 100 0.52 -0.66 -10.78
CA ALA A 100 0.16 -1.22 -9.48
C ALA A 100 0.56 -2.71 -9.41
#